data_AF-A0A659QWR9-F1
#
_entry.id   AF-A0A659QWR9-F1
#
_cell.length_a   1.000
_cell.length_b   1.000
_cell.length_c   1.000
_cell.angle_alpha   90.00
_cell.angle_beta   90.00
_cell.angle_gamma   90.00
#
_symmetry.space_group_name_H-M   'P 1'
#
loop_
_entity.id
_entity.type
_entity.pdbx_description
1 polymer ?
#
loop_
_entity_poly.entity_id
_entity_poly.type
_entity_poly.pdbx_seq_one_letter_code
_entity_poly.pdbx_strand_id
1 'polypeptide(L)'
;PKPRFTGGIYDDVTNLSLPLPENTLPGSAKLEALFYGLGSDGSVSATKNNIKIIGNSTPWYAQGYFVYDSKKAGGLTVSHLRVSEKPIRSAYLIAQADFVGCHQLQFIDKYQMAERLKPGGIFLLNTPYSAADDWARRPRAGQGVGQRRAAPGSAEIPGP
;
A
#
# COMPACT_ATOMS: atom_id res chain seq x y z
N PRO A 1 -12.52 21.51 -27.50
CA PRO A 1 -12.00 21.47 -26.11
C PRO A 1 -12.91 22.27 -25.18
N LYS A 2 -13.27 21.77 -23.98
CA LYS A 2 -14.04 22.56 -23.00
C LYS A 2 -13.19 23.77 -22.56
N PRO A 3 -13.65 25.03 -22.71
CA PRO A 3 -12.85 26.21 -22.36
C PRO A 3 -12.68 26.40 -20.85
N ARG A 4 -13.62 25.89 -20.06
CA ARG A 4 -13.55 25.78 -18.59
C ARG A 4 -13.95 24.36 -18.21
N PHE A 5 -13.20 23.74 -17.31
CA PHE A 5 -13.44 22.38 -16.88
C PHE A 5 -12.92 22.16 -15.46
N THR A 6 -13.43 21.13 -14.80
CA THR A 6 -12.94 20.64 -13.50
C THR A 6 -12.29 19.26 -13.68
N GLY A 7 -11.28 18.97 -12.86
CA GLY A 7 -10.59 17.68 -12.84
C GLY A 7 -10.59 17.09 -11.43
N GLY A 8 -10.75 15.78 -11.32
CA GLY A 8 -10.70 15.06 -10.04
C GLY A 8 -12.03 14.97 -9.27
N ILE A 9 -13.12 15.51 -9.82
CA ILE A 9 -14.48 15.37 -9.28
C ILE A 9 -15.45 14.92 -10.36
N TYR A 10 -16.54 14.27 -9.95
CA TYR A 10 -17.73 14.09 -10.77
C TYR A 10 -18.68 15.24 -10.47
N ASP A 11 -18.88 16.13 -11.43
CA ASP A 11 -19.73 17.32 -11.28
C ASP A 11 -20.98 17.15 -12.15
N ASP A 12 -22.06 16.68 -11.52
CA ASP A 12 -23.37 16.46 -12.11
C ASP A 12 -24.26 17.71 -12.10
N VAL A 13 -23.85 18.76 -11.39
CA VAL A 13 -24.58 20.03 -11.30
C VAL A 13 -24.21 20.94 -12.46
N THR A 14 -22.92 21.29 -12.61
CA THR A 14 -22.47 22.20 -13.68
C THR A 14 -21.96 21.48 -14.91
N ASN A 15 -21.82 20.15 -14.86
CA ASN A 15 -21.38 19.30 -15.95
C ASN A 15 -20.02 19.74 -16.54
N LEU A 16 -19.16 20.34 -15.72
CA LEU A 16 -17.84 20.84 -16.12
C LEU A 16 -16.75 19.79 -15.93
N SER A 17 -17.02 18.69 -15.22
CA SER A 17 -16.02 17.63 -15.01
C SER A 17 -15.59 16.99 -16.33
N LEU A 18 -14.29 16.75 -16.45
CA LEU A 18 -13.74 15.91 -17.51
C LEU A 18 -13.94 14.43 -17.18
N PRO A 19 -14.21 13.58 -18.20
CA PRO A 19 -14.23 12.14 -18.00
C PRO A 19 -12.85 11.67 -17.55
N LEU A 20 -12.82 10.77 -16.57
CA LEU A 20 -11.58 10.15 -16.12
C LEU A 20 -11.10 9.17 -17.19
N PRO A 21 -9.82 9.25 -17.63
CA PRO A 21 -9.27 8.24 -18.52
C PRO A 21 -9.22 6.88 -17.81
N GLU A 22 -9.58 5.81 -18.52
CA GLU A 22 -9.58 4.44 -17.97
C GLU A 22 -8.18 3.95 -17.57
N ASN A 23 -7.13 4.48 -18.21
CA ASN A 23 -5.76 4.04 -17.98
C ASN A 23 -5.08 4.79 -16.84
N THR A 24 -4.66 4.06 -15.82
CA THR A 24 -3.61 4.51 -14.91
C THR A 24 -2.31 4.72 -15.67
N LEU A 25 -1.62 5.82 -15.40
CA LEU A 25 -0.30 6.09 -15.96
C LEU A 25 0.62 4.88 -15.71
N PRO A 26 1.36 4.39 -16.72
CA PRO A 26 2.29 3.28 -16.51
C PRO A 26 3.34 3.69 -15.49
N GLY A 27 3.41 2.95 -14.39
CA GLY A 27 4.43 3.14 -13.36
C GLY A 27 5.81 2.78 -13.91
N SER A 28 6.76 3.71 -13.85
CA SER A 28 8.19 3.46 -14.16
C SER A 28 8.99 3.05 -12.92
N ALA A 29 8.32 2.86 -11.79
CA ALA A 29 8.94 2.42 -10.56
C ALA A 29 9.27 0.92 -10.65
N LYS A 30 10.41 0.55 -10.09
CA LYS A 30 10.84 -0.84 -9.97
C LYS A 30 10.07 -1.56 -8.86
N LEU A 31 9.67 -0.81 -7.84
CA LEU A 31 8.86 -1.29 -6.73
C LEU A 31 7.88 -0.19 -6.31
N GLU A 32 6.60 -0.54 -6.19
CA GLU A 32 5.57 0.25 -5.54
C GLU A 32 5.01 -0.53 -4.36
N ALA A 33 5.08 0.03 -3.16
CA ALA A 33 4.64 -0.61 -1.94
C ALA A 33 3.67 0.27 -1.15
N LEU A 34 2.65 -0.36 -0.56
CA LEU A 34 1.68 0.25 0.34
C LEU A 34 1.80 -0.39 1.71
N PHE A 35 1.87 0.43 2.76
CA PHE A 35 1.86 -0.05 4.14
C PHE A 35 0.69 0.58 4.90
N TYR A 36 -0.19 -0.27 5.38
CA TYR A 36 -1.37 0.07 6.16
C TYR A 36 -1.07 -0.15 7.64
N GLY A 37 -1.00 0.94 8.39
CA GLY A 37 -0.69 0.95 9.82
C GLY A 37 -1.71 1.77 10.61
N LEU A 38 -1.64 1.66 11.92
CA LEU A 38 -2.42 2.44 12.87
C LEU A 38 -1.62 3.68 13.31
N GLY A 39 -2.29 4.81 13.50
CA GLY A 39 -1.68 5.99 14.10
C GLY A 39 -1.03 5.64 15.43
N SER A 40 0.27 5.95 15.54
CA SER A 40 1.15 5.66 16.69
C SER A 40 1.69 4.22 16.81
N ASP A 41 1.54 3.36 15.80
CA ASP A 41 2.13 2.00 15.82
C ASP A 41 3.58 1.93 15.30
N GLY A 42 4.14 3.05 14.84
CA GLY A 42 5.51 3.12 14.31
C GLY A 42 5.67 2.78 12.83
N SER A 43 4.61 2.35 12.12
CA SER A 43 4.65 1.94 10.70
C SER A 43 5.19 3.01 9.77
N VAL A 44 4.78 4.26 9.99
CA VAL A 44 5.24 5.43 9.24
C VAL A 44 6.73 5.66 9.45
N SER A 45 7.18 5.61 10.71
CA SER A 45 8.59 5.83 11.07
C SER A 45 9.49 4.74 10.50
N ALA A 46 9.05 3.48 10.58
CA ALA A 46 9.72 2.34 9.95
C ALA A 46 9.82 2.52 8.43
N THR A 47 8.74 2.93 7.76
CA THR A 47 8.75 3.17 6.31
C THR A 47 9.67 4.34 5.91
N LYS A 48 9.69 5.43 6.70
CA LYS A 48 10.66 6.52 6.53
C LYS A 48 12.10 6.04 6.65
N ASN A 49 12.36 5.13 7.60
CA ASN A 49 13.68 4.54 7.75
C ASN A 49 14.05 3.67 6.55
N ASN A 50 13.12 2.85 6.04
CA ASN A 50 13.33 2.04 4.84
C ASN A 50 13.71 2.91 3.64
N ILE A 51 13.05 4.05 3.44
CA ILE A 51 13.40 5.00 2.36
C ILE A 51 14.84 5.50 2.50
N LYS A 52 15.25 5.87 3.72
CA LYS A 52 16.61 6.34 4.00
C LYS A 52 17.64 5.24 3.74
N ILE A 53 17.39 4.02 4.21
CA ILE A 53 18.27 2.88 3.99
C ILE A 53 18.40 2.60 2.50
N ILE A 54 17.28 2.49 1.76
CA ILE A 54 17.31 2.22 0.32
C ILE A 54 18.04 3.35 -0.43
N GLY A 55 17.73 4.62 -0.13
CA GLY A 55 18.36 5.75 -0.79
C GLY A 55 19.85 5.93 -0.48
N ASN A 56 20.32 5.47 0.69
CA ASN A 56 21.73 5.59 1.09
C ASN A 56 22.56 4.34 0.72
N SER A 57 21.94 3.17 0.69
CA SER A 57 22.62 1.89 0.46
C SER A 57 22.50 1.38 -0.98
N THR A 58 21.72 2.04 -1.83
CA THR A 58 21.54 1.67 -3.24
C THR A 58 21.63 2.90 -4.14
N PRO A 59 21.98 2.76 -5.44
CA PRO A 59 21.94 3.87 -6.40
C PRO A 59 20.51 4.23 -6.84
N TRP A 60 19.47 3.65 -6.22
CA TRP A 60 18.08 3.84 -6.63
C TRP A 60 17.47 5.08 -5.97
N TYR A 61 16.57 5.72 -6.70
CA TYR A 61 15.72 6.78 -6.18
C TYR A 61 14.62 6.15 -5.31
N ALA A 62 14.46 6.67 -4.10
CA ALA A 62 13.39 6.28 -3.19
C ALA A 62 12.46 7.48 -2.91
N GLN A 63 11.15 7.25 -2.97
CA GLN A 63 10.12 8.26 -2.70
C GLN A 63 9.14 7.71 -1.66
N GLY A 64 8.80 8.54 -0.66
CA GLY A 64 7.76 8.26 0.31
C GLY A 64 6.70 9.33 0.36
N TYR A 65 5.43 8.93 0.42
CA TYR A 65 4.32 9.80 0.75
C TYR A 65 3.45 9.14 1.82
N PHE A 66 3.01 9.92 2.82
CA PHE A 66 2.35 9.39 4.01
C PHE A 66 0.99 10.04 4.18
N VAL A 67 -0.07 9.25 4.08
CA VAL A 67 -1.44 9.66 4.31
C VAL A 67 -1.80 9.33 5.75
N TYR A 68 -2.35 10.31 6.47
CA TYR A 68 -2.83 10.17 7.83
C TYR A 68 -4.32 10.49 7.87
N ASP A 69 -5.06 9.77 8.72
CA ASP A 69 -6.39 10.19 9.12
C ASP A 69 -6.32 11.50 9.93
N SER A 70 -7.41 12.26 9.87
CA SER A 70 -7.69 13.44 10.70
C SER A 70 -7.64 13.16 12.21
N LYS A 71 -7.85 11.90 12.62
CA LYS A 71 -7.85 11.50 14.03
C LYS A 71 -6.43 11.53 14.61
N LYS A 72 -6.28 12.24 15.75
CA LYS A 72 -5.01 12.37 16.48
C LYS A 72 -4.39 11.04 16.92
N ALA A 73 -5.18 10.00 17.17
CA ALA A 73 -4.71 8.67 17.55
C ALA A 73 -5.66 7.58 17.04
N GLY A 74 -5.13 6.39 16.78
CA GLY A 74 -5.93 5.22 16.34
C GLY A 74 -6.55 5.35 14.94
N GLY A 75 -6.18 6.39 14.18
CA GLY A 75 -6.56 6.57 12.78
C GLY A 75 -5.78 5.65 11.84
N LEU A 76 -6.30 5.46 10.62
CA LEU A 76 -5.55 4.75 9.58
C LEU A 76 -4.36 5.59 9.12
N THR A 77 -3.23 4.94 8.88
CA THR A 77 -2.10 5.51 8.15
C THR A 77 -1.81 4.66 6.91
N VAL A 78 -1.56 5.31 5.78
CA VAL A 78 -1.17 4.63 4.54
C VAL A 78 0.14 5.24 4.05
N SER A 79 1.19 4.44 4.06
CA SER A 79 2.50 4.83 3.56
C SER A 79 2.67 4.33 2.13
N HIS A 80 2.89 5.26 1.20
CA HIS A 80 3.20 5.00 -0.20
C HIS A 80 4.71 5.06 -0.40
N LEU A 81 5.31 3.95 -0.81
CA LEU A 81 6.72 3.83 -1.09
C LEU A 81 6.95 3.50 -2.57
N ARG A 82 7.82 4.26 -3.23
CA ARG A 82 8.32 3.92 -4.56
C ARG A 82 9.83 3.82 -4.57
N VAL A 83 10.34 2.86 -5.31
CA VAL A 83 11.77 2.70 -5.59
C VAL A 83 11.95 2.59 -7.10
N SER A 84 12.89 3.31 -7.68
CA SER A 84 13.17 3.29 -9.11
C SER A 84 14.64 3.54 -9.42
N GLU A 85 15.12 2.99 -10.53
CA GLU A 85 16.44 3.30 -11.08
C GLU A 85 16.49 4.70 -11.72
N LYS A 86 15.33 5.28 -12.05
CA LYS A 86 15.19 6.61 -12.65
C LYS A 86 14.58 7.60 -11.66
N PRO A 87 14.82 8.91 -11.82
CA PRO A 87 14.19 9.92 -10.98
C PRO A 87 12.66 9.78 -10.94
N ILE A 88 12.11 9.72 -9.72
CA ILE A 88 10.67 9.51 -9.52
C ILE A 88 9.94 10.85 -9.59
N ARG A 89 9.10 11.03 -10.63
CA ARG A 89 8.26 12.23 -10.83
C ARG A 89 6.78 12.01 -10.50
N SER A 90 6.43 10.84 -9.98
CA SER A 90 5.05 10.45 -9.67
C SER A 90 4.54 11.12 -8.39
N ALA A 91 4.14 12.38 -8.48
CA ALA A 91 3.55 13.14 -7.37
C ALA A 91 2.06 12.80 -7.14
N TYR A 92 1.71 11.51 -7.19
CA TYR A 92 0.36 10.98 -7.01
C TYR A 92 0.40 9.68 -6.19
N LEU A 93 -0.74 9.29 -5.61
CA LEU A 93 -0.86 8.07 -4.80
C LEU A 93 -0.69 6.81 -5.64
N ILE A 94 -0.11 5.77 -5.05
CA ILE A 94 -0.01 4.45 -5.70
C ILE A 94 -1.42 3.87 -5.85
N ALA A 95 -1.81 3.57 -7.10
CA ALA A 95 -3.12 3.00 -7.41
C ALA A 95 -3.09 1.47 -7.33
N GLN A 96 -2.02 0.86 -7.83
CA GLN A 96 -1.75 -0.57 -7.84
C GLN A 96 -0.30 -0.80 -7.37
N ALA A 97 -0.07 -1.73 -6.47
CA ALA A 97 1.20 -1.94 -5.78
C ALA A 97 1.73 -3.37 -5.99
N ASP A 98 3.04 -3.51 -6.04
CA ASP A 98 3.75 -4.79 -6.08
C ASP A 98 3.77 -5.44 -4.69
N PHE A 99 3.71 -4.63 -3.63
CA PHE A 99 3.69 -5.06 -2.25
C PHE A 99 2.64 -4.31 -1.44
N VAL A 100 1.85 -5.04 -0.66
CA VAL A 100 0.90 -4.46 0.30
C VAL A 100 1.14 -5.09 1.68
N GLY A 101 1.54 -4.27 2.64
CA GLY A 101 1.70 -4.65 4.05
C GLY A 101 0.50 -4.18 4.87
N CYS A 102 -0.13 -5.09 5.60
CA CYS A 102 -1.20 -4.83 6.54
C CYS A 102 -0.72 -5.15 7.96
N HIS A 103 -0.49 -4.12 8.77
CA HIS A 103 0.11 -4.29 10.11
C HIS A 103 -0.92 -4.53 11.21
N GLN A 104 -2.21 -4.38 10.90
CA GLN A 104 -3.29 -4.65 11.84
C GLN A 104 -4.43 -5.42 11.16
N LEU A 105 -4.74 -6.61 11.70
CA LEU A 105 -5.72 -7.53 11.13
C LEU A 105 -7.09 -6.89 10.90
N GLN A 106 -7.54 -6.01 11.81
CA GLN A 106 -8.86 -5.36 11.74
C GLN A 106 -9.09 -4.53 10.48
N PHE A 107 -8.03 -4.20 9.74
CA PHE A 107 -8.13 -3.42 8.50
C PHE A 107 -8.57 -4.28 7.32
N ILE A 108 -8.40 -5.59 7.39
CA ILE A 108 -8.67 -6.49 6.27
C ILE A 108 -10.13 -6.51 5.85
N ASP A 109 -11.04 -6.42 6.83
CA ASP A 109 -12.48 -6.40 6.59
C ASP A 109 -13.01 -4.98 6.34
N LYS A 110 -12.21 -3.96 6.66
CA LYS A 110 -12.62 -2.54 6.58
C LYS A 110 -12.15 -1.84 5.31
N TYR A 111 -11.04 -2.27 4.73
CA TYR A 111 -10.40 -1.60 3.61
C TYR A 111 -10.08 -2.60 2.51
N GLN A 112 -10.39 -2.24 1.27
CA GLN A 112 -10.11 -3.04 0.06
C GLN A 112 -8.62 -2.98 -0.32
N MET A 113 -7.74 -3.47 0.57
CA MET A 113 -6.29 -3.47 0.38
C MET A 113 -5.85 -4.47 -0.68
N ALA A 114 -6.54 -5.61 -0.77
CA ALA A 114 -6.26 -6.66 -1.75
C ALA A 114 -6.44 -6.18 -3.20
N GLU A 115 -7.43 -5.31 -3.44
CA GLU A 115 -7.71 -4.75 -4.78
C GLU A 115 -6.63 -3.77 -5.26
N ARG A 116 -5.79 -3.29 -4.33
CA ARG A 116 -4.63 -2.46 -4.63
C ARG A 116 -3.40 -3.27 -5.03
N LEU A 117 -3.47 -4.60 -4.99
CA LEU A 117 -2.34 -5.47 -5.29
C LEU A 117 -2.32 -5.81 -6.78
N LYS A 118 -1.17 -5.60 -7.43
CA LYS A 118 -0.94 -6.06 -8.80
C LYS A 118 -1.01 -7.59 -8.87
N PRO A 119 -1.42 -8.18 -10.01
CA PRO A 119 -1.35 -9.62 -10.21
C PRO A 119 0.07 -10.16 -9.93
N GLY A 120 0.17 -11.16 -9.05
CA GLY A 120 1.46 -11.74 -8.63
C GLY A 120 2.22 -10.93 -7.56
N GLY A 121 1.64 -9.84 -7.06
CA GLY A 121 2.20 -9.06 -5.96
C GLY A 121 2.19 -9.81 -4.62
N ILE A 122 2.86 -9.23 -3.63
CA ILE A 122 3.00 -9.81 -2.28
C ILE A 122 2.09 -9.07 -1.31
N PHE A 123 1.23 -9.83 -0.62
CA PHE A 123 0.44 -9.33 0.51
C PHE A 123 1.01 -9.85 1.82
N LEU A 124 1.51 -8.96 2.67
CA LEU A 124 2.01 -9.28 4.00
C LEU A 124 0.95 -8.90 5.04
N LEU A 125 0.50 -9.86 5.84
CA LEU A 125 -0.46 -9.64 6.91
C LEU A 125 0.17 -9.94 8.28
N ASN A 126 0.03 -8.99 9.20
CA ASN A 126 0.26 -9.24 10.62
C ASN A 126 -1.02 -9.81 11.25
N THR A 127 -0.96 -11.07 11.69
CA THR A 127 -2.06 -11.80 12.31
C THR A 127 -1.53 -12.63 13.48
N PRO A 128 -2.27 -12.71 14.61
CA PRO A 128 -1.89 -13.59 15.71
C PRO A 128 -2.21 -15.07 15.41
N TYR A 129 -2.93 -15.35 14.31
CA TYR A 129 -3.34 -16.69 13.94
C TYR A 129 -2.28 -17.39 13.10
N SER A 130 -2.26 -18.72 13.18
CA SER A 130 -1.48 -19.53 12.24
C SER A 130 -2.00 -19.33 10.82
N ALA A 131 -1.16 -19.57 9.81
CA ALA A 131 -1.57 -19.45 8.41
C ALA A 131 -2.79 -20.34 8.07
N ALA A 132 -2.92 -21.51 8.72
CA ALA A 132 -4.05 -22.41 8.51
C ALA A 132 -5.33 -21.86 9.13
N ASP A 133 -5.25 -21.32 10.35
CA ASP A 133 -6.41 -20.79 11.08
C ASP A 133 -6.90 -19.46 10.50
N ASP A 134 -5.98 -18.60 10.04
CA ASP A 134 -6.32 -17.31 9.41
C ASP A 134 -7.15 -17.54 8.14
N TRP A 135 -6.75 -18.51 7.31
CA TRP A 135 -7.45 -18.84 6.07
C TRP A 135 -8.88 -19.32 6.30
N ALA A 136 -9.08 -20.16 7.32
CA ALA A 136 -10.40 -20.69 7.67
C ALA A 136 -11.35 -19.60 8.20
N ARG A 137 -10.81 -18.52 8.78
CA ARG A 137 -11.58 -17.41 9.37
C ARG A 137 -11.96 -16.33 8.38
N ARG A 138 -11.33 -16.27 7.20
CA ARG A 138 -11.60 -15.20 6.24
C ARG A 138 -12.94 -15.37 5.51
N PRO A 139 -13.69 -14.27 5.30
CA PRO A 139 -14.82 -14.27 4.36
C PRO A 139 -14.36 -14.77 2.98
N ARG A 140 -15.17 -15.62 2.33
CA ARG A 140 -14.80 -16.28 1.06
C ARG A 140 -14.39 -15.29 -0.06
N ALA A 141 -14.85 -14.04 0.01
CA ALA A 141 -14.48 -12.97 -0.92
C ALA A 141 -12.98 -12.59 -0.88
N GLY A 142 -12.29 -12.78 0.25
CA GLY A 142 -10.86 -12.44 0.42
C GLY A 142 -9.88 -13.57 0.11
N GLN A 143 -10.37 -14.75 -0.28
CA GLN A 143 -9.58 -15.98 -0.50
C GLN A 143 -8.95 -16.05 -1.91
N GLY A 144 -9.11 -15.02 -2.74
CA GLY A 144 -8.57 -14.99 -4.11
C GLY A 144 -7.10 -14.55 -4.24
N VAL A 145 -6.52 -13.92 -3.21
CA VAL A 145 -5.11 -13.49 -3.23
C VAL A 145 -4.23 -14.67 -2.84
N GLY A 146 -3.83 -15.42 -3.86
CA GLY A 146 -3.20 -16.73 -3.77
C GLY A 146 -1.80 -16.78 -3.14
N GLN A 147 -1.55 -17.95 -2.57
CA GLN A 147 -0.38 -18.40 -1.82
C GLN A 147 0.97 -18.20 -2.54
N ARG A 148 1.95 -17.66 -1.81
CA ARG A 148 3.32 -18.18 -1.82
C ARG A 148 3.72 -18.50 -0.38
N ARG A 149 3.90 -19.79 -0.11
CA ARG A 149 4.30 -20.35 1.18
C ARG A 149 5.53 -19.59 1.72
N ALA A 150 5.42 -19.02 2.91
CA ALA A 150 6.59 -18.88 3.77
C ALA A 150 7.03 -20.30 4.13
N ALA A 151 8.27 -20.66 3.81
CA ALA A 151 8.86 -21.91 4.28
C ALA A 151 8.82 -21.93 5.82
N PRO A 152 8.56 -23.09 6.45
CA PRO A 152 8.57 -23.20 7.91
C PRO A 152 10.03 -23.11 8.38
N GLY A 153 10.46 -21.90 8.70
CA GLY A 153 11.73 -21.61 9.37
C GLY A 153 11.42 -20.81 10.61
N SER A 154 11.14 -21.51 11.70
CA SER A 154 11.11 -20.96 13.05
C SER A 154 12.43 -20.24 13.34
N ALA A 155 12.40 -18.92 13.30
CA ALA A 155 13.44 -18.11 13.94
C ALA A 155 12.97 -17.84 15.38
N GLU A 156 13.18 -18.82 16.26
CA GLU A 156 13.36 -18.52 17.68
C GLU A 156 14.59 -17.63 17.80
N ILE A 157 14.40 -16.41 18.30
CA ILE A 157 15.49 -15.55 18.73
C ILE A 157 15.86 -16.04 20.14
N PRO A 158 17.04 -16.62 20.37
CA PRO A 158 17.50 -16.86 21.73
C PRO A 158 17.88 -15.51 22.33
N GLY A 159 17.16 -15.08 23.36
CA GLY A 159 17.52 -13.90 24.11
C GLY A 159 18.81 -14.12 24.91
N PRO A 160 19.55 -13.05 25.21
CA PRO A 160 20.19 -12.88 26.51
C PRO A 160 19.23 -12.25 27.53
#